data_AF-A0A378AS38-F1
#
_entry.id   AF-A0A378AS38-F1
#
_cell.length_a   1.000
_cell.length_b   1.000
_cell.length_c   1.000
_cell.angle_alpha   90.00
_cell.angle_beta   90.00
_cell.angle_gamma   90.00
#
_symmetry.space_group_name_H-M   'P 1'
#
loop_
_entity.id
_entity.type
_entity.pdbx_description
1 polymer ?
#
loop_
_entity_poly.entity_id
_entity_poly.type
_entity_poly.pdbx_seq_one_letter_code
_entity_poly.pdbx_strand_id
1 'polypeptide(L)'
;MKDNNPADNLAWRVNWRQLISSVGSQARMLRRSMLALLLAAFMQGIAFACLYPIIDALLRGDAPQLLNWAMAFSVAAIVTLVLRWYGLGFEYRGHLAQATHELRLRLGEQLRRVPLEKLQRGRAGEMNALLLGSVDENLNYVIAIANILLLTIVTPLTASLATLWIDWRLGLVMLLIFPLLVPFYYWRRPAMRRQMQTLGEAHQRLSGDIVEFAQGMMVLRTCGSDADKSRALLAHFNALENLQTRTHRQGAGATMLIASVVELGLQVVVLSGIVWVVTGTLNLAFLIAAVAMIMRFAEPMAMFISYTSVVELIASALQRIERFMAIAPLPVAEQSEMPERYDIRFDNVSYRYEEGDGHALNHVSLTFPAASMSALVGASGAGKTTVTKLLMRYADPQQGQISIGGVDIRRLTPEQLNSLISVVFQDVWLF
;
A
#
# COMPACT_ATOMS: atom_id res chain seq x y z
N MET A 1 -15.66 -22.47 13.62
CA MET A 1 -16.13 -21.62 14.73
C MET A 1 -15.00 -21.57 15.75
N LYS A 2 -14.25 -20.49 16.00
CA LYS A 2 -14.29 -19.07 15.68
C LYS A 2 -12.84 -18.69 15.35
N ASP A 3 -12.65 -17.94 14.27
CA ASP A 3 -11.65 -16.87 14.18
C ASP A 3 -12.09 -15.93 13.05
N ASN A 4 -13.34 -15.47 13.13
CA ASN A 4 -13.68 -14.18 12.55
C ASN A 4 -13.05 -13.14 13.47
N ASN A 5 -11.76 -12.87 13.27
CA ASN A 5 -11.06 -11.86 14.04
C ASN A 5 -11.68 -10.50 13.67
N PRO A 6 -12.32 -9.77 14.61
CA PRO A 6 -12.85 -8.43 14.34
C PRO A 6 -11.78 -7.45 13.82
N ALA A 7 -10.49 -7.79 13.96
CA ALA A 7 -9.37 -7.08 13.36
C ALA A 7 -9.41 -6.97 11.82
N ASP A 8 -10.01 -7.91 11.10
CA ASP A 8 -9.98 -7.92 9.62
C ASP A 8 -11.03 -6.98 8.99
N ASN A 9 -12.21 -6.83 9.61
CA ASN A 9 -13.17 -5.78 9.23
C ASN A 9 -12.66 -4.38 9.60
N LEU A 10 -11.85 -4.30 10.65
CA LEU A 10 -11.08 -3.10 10.98
C LEU A 10 -10.02 -2.79 9.91
N ALA A 11 -9.36 -3.80 9.32
CA ALA A 11 -8.31 -3.60 8.32
C ALA A 11 -8.80 -2.91 7.04
N TRP A 12 -9.93 -3.32 6.45
CA TRP A 12 -10.46 -2.67 5.24
C TRP A 12 -10.93 -1.23 5.48
N ARG A 13 -11.58 -0.98 6.63
CA ARG A 13 -11.99 0.37 7.01
C ARG A 13 -10.78 1.26 7.29
N VAL A 14 -9.73 0.71 7.90
CA VAL A 14 -8.45 1.41 8.13
C VAL A 14 -7.77 1.71 6.79
N ASN A 15 -7.67 0.76 5.87
CA ASN A 15 -7.09 0.97 4.54
C ASN A 15 -7.86 2.05 3.75
N TRP A 16 -9.19 2.03 3.80
CA TRP A 16 -10.01 3.08 3.18
C TRP A 16 -9.80 4.46 3.81
N ARG A 17 -9.70 4.52 5.15
CA ARG A 17 -9.41 5.77 5.88
C ARG A 17 -8.00 6.29 5.57
N GLN A 18 -7.02 5.40 5.47
CA GLN A 18 -5.66 5.75 5.08
C GLN A 18 -5.64 6.27 3.63
N LEU A 19 -6.28 5.55 2.71
CA LEU A 19 -6.35 5.97 1.31
C LEU A 19 -6.98 7.36 1.15
N ILE A 20 -8.11 7.62 1.81
CA ILE A 20 -8.79 8.92 1.69
C ILE A 20 -7.96 10.06 2.31
N SER A 21 -7.18 9.77 3.37
CA SER A 21 -6.26 10.74 4.00
C SER A 21 -5.02 10.99 3.12
N SER A 22 -4.48 9.95 2.49
CA SER A 22 -3.31 10.03 1.61
C SER A 22 -3.61 10.77 0.30
N VAL A 23 -4.86 10.74 -0.17
CA VAL A 23 -5.29 11.47 -1.38
C VAL A 23 -5.52 12.96 -1.14
N GLY A 24 -5.61 13.40 0.12
CA GLY A 24 -5.61 14.82 0.49
C GLY A 24 -6.82 15.59 -0.08
N SER A 25 -6.56 16.73 -0.72
CA SER A 25 -7.61 17.63 -1.27
C SER A 25 -8.55 16.93 -2.27
N GLN A 26 -8.08 15.90 -2.95
CA GLN A 26 -8.84 15.15 -3.97
C GLN A 26 -9.82 14.12 -3.39
N ALA A 27 -9.93 14.02 -2.06
CA ALA A 27 -10.81 13.07 -1.38
C ALA A 27 -12.27 13.12 -1.86
N ARG A 28 -12.80 14.32 -2.15
CA ARG A 28 -14.17 14.48 -2.68
C ARG A 28 -14.32 13.85 -4.07
N MET A 29 -13.34 14.06 -4.93
CA MET A 29 -13.36 13.55 -6.31
C MET A 29 -13.16 12.03 -6.34
N LEU A 30 -12.30 11.49 -5.45
CA LEU A 30 -12.14 10.05 -5.27
C LEU A 30 -13.45 9.39 -4.83
N ARG A 31 -14.17 9.96 -3.85
CA ARG A 31 -15.49 9.43 -3.42
C ARG A 31 -16.51 9.43 -4.55
N ARG A 32 -16.54 10.47 -5.39
CA ARG A 32 -17.42 10.54 -6.57
C ARG A 32 -17.06 9.50 -7.62
N SER A 33 -15.77 9.31 -7.90
CA SER A 33 -15.28 8.27 -8.80
C SER A 33 -15.66 6.87 -8.30
N MET A 34 -15.46 6.59 -7.01
CA MET A 34 -15.82 5.31 -6.39
C MET A 34 -17.33 5.06 -6.43
N LEU A 35 -18.15 6.08 -6.20
CA LEU A 35 -19.60 5.99 -6.39
C LEU A 35 -19.98 5.72 -7.85
N ALA A 36 -19.33 6.39 -8.81
CA ALA A 36 -19.58 6.18 -10.22
C ALA A 36 -19.18 4.76 -10.69
N LEU A 37 -18.05 4.24 -10.21
CA LEU A 37 -17.63 2.85 -10.47
C LEU A 37 -18.58 1.83 -9.85
N LEU A 38 -19.07 2.09 -8.63
CA LEU A 38 -20.07 1.24 -7.97
C LEU A 38 -21.38 1.22 -8.76
N LEU A 39 -21.88 2.39 -9.16
CA LEU A 39 -23.09 2.51 -9.99
C LEU A 39 -22.89 1.90 -11.38
N ALA A 40 -21.69 2.02 -11.98
CA ALA A 40 -21.37 1.36 -13.24
C ALA A 40 -21.44 -0.17 -13.09
N ALA A 41 -20.83 -0.74 -12.05
CA ALA A 41 -20.88 -2.17 -11.80
C ALA A 41 -22.33 -2.66 -11.54
N PHE A 42 -23.11 -1.88 -10.77
CA PHE A 42 -24.52 -2.16 -10.53
C PHE A 42 -25.34 -2.14 -11.84
N MET A 43 -25.22 -1.08 -12.64
CA MET A 43 -25.92 -0.95 -13.93
C MET A 43 -25.48 -2.02 -14.94
N GLN A 44 -24.21 -2.46 -14.91
CA GLN A 44 -23.76 -3.57 -15.73
C GLN A 44 -24.47 -4.87 -15.35
N GLY A 45 -24.67 -5.13 -14.06
CA GLY A 45 -25.39 -6.32 -13.62
C GLY A 45 -26.86 -6.29 -14.03
N ILE A 46 -27.49 -5.11 -13.99
CA ILE A 46 -28.86 -4.91 -14.53
C ILE A 46 -28.88 -5.13 -16.06
N ALA A 47 -27.91 -4.60 -16.80
CA ALA A 47 -27.81 -4.83 -18.24
C ALA A 47 -27.66 -6.33 -18.56
N PHE A 48 -26.88 -7.06 -17.77
CA PHE A 48 -26.81 -8.52 -17.91
C PHE A 48 -28.14 -9.22 -17.59
N ALA A 49 -28.90 -8.73 -16.60
CA ALA A 49 -30.24 -9.25 -16.32
C ALA A 49 -31.23 -8.99 -17.48
N CYS A 50 -31.08 -7.89 -18.24
CA CYS A 50 -31.86 -7.66 -19.45
C CYS A 50 -31.62 -8.70 -20.55
N LEU A 51 -30.52 -9.49 -20.49
CA LEU A 51 -30.25 -10.54 -21.47
C LEU A 51 -31.26 -11.68 -21.42
N TYR A 52 -31.87 -11.95 -20.25
CA TYR A 52 -32.87 -13.00 -20.08
C TYR A 52 -34.08 -12.83 -21.01
N PRO A 53 -34.84 -11.71 -20.95
CA PRO A 53 -35.98 -11.50 -21.84
C PRO A 53 -35.58 -11.32 -23.31
N ILE A 54 -34.36 -10.84 -23.59
CA ILE A 54 -33.83 -10.74 -24.98
C ILE A 54 -33.72 -12.12 -25.61
N ILE A 55 -33.03 -13.06 -24.94
CA ILE A 55 -32.83 -14.40 -25.49
C ILE A 55 -34.16 -15.15 -25.57
N ASP A 56 -35.06 -14.93 -24.61
CA ASP A 56 -36.38 -15.52 -24.61
C ASP A 56 -37.28 -15.00 -25.74
N ALA A 57 -37.28 -13.69 -26.01
CA ALA A 57 -37.97 -13.12 -27.16
C ALA A 57 -37.34 -13.59 -28.49
N LEU A 58 -36.01 -13.71 -28.54
CA LEU A 58 -35.28 -14.17 -29.71
C LEU A 58 -35.65 -15.60 -30.11
N LEU A 59 -35.72 -16.53 -29.13
CA LEU A 59 -36.10 -17.92 -29.38
C LEU A 59 -37.58 -18.09 -29.75
N ARG A 60 -38.44 -17.17 -29.31
CA ARG A 60 -39.87 -17.16 -29.65
C ARG A 60 -40.18 -16.43 -30.96
N GLY A 61 -39.21 -15.73 -31.55
CA GLY A 61 -39.42 -14.89 -32.75
C GLY A 61 -40.22 -13.61 -32.48
N ASP A 62 -40.29 -13.15 -31.23
CA ASP A 62 -41.08 -11.99 -30.79
C ASP A 62 -40.30 -10.68 -31.02
N ALA A 63 -40.38 -10.16 -32.25
CA ALA A 63 -39.69 -8.95 -32.68
C ALA A 63 -39.98 -7.69 -31.81
N PRO A 64 -41.25 -7.34 -31.46
CA PRO A 64 -41.51 -6.14 -30.66
C PRO A 64 -40.94 -6.26 -29.24
N GLN A 65 -41.07 -7.43 -28.60
CA GLN A 65 -40.51 -7.66 -27.27
C GLN A 65 -38.97 -7.62 -27.30
N LEU A 66 -38.36 -8.22 -28.33
CA LEU A 66 -36.92 -8.18 -28.56
C LEU A 66 -36.43 -6.73 -28.70
N LEU A 67 -37.10 -5.90 -29.50
CA LEU A 67 -36.71 -4.51 -29.71
C LEU A 67 -36.81 -3.69 -28.42
N ASN A 68 -37.90 -3.85 -27.64
CA ASN A 68 -38.08 -3.14 -26.37
C ASN A 68 -36.98 -3.46 -25.37
N TRP A 69 -36.65 -4.74 -25.21
CA TRP A 69 -35.57 -5.14 -24.30
C TRP A 69 -34.18 -4.83 -24.84
N ALA A 70 -33.96 -4.87 -26.16
CA ALA A 70 -32.72 -4.43 -26.78
C ALA A 70 -32.49 -2.91 -26.57
N MET A 71 -33.55 -2.10 -26.63
CA MET A 71 -33.47 -0.67 -26.28
C MET A 71 -33.13 -0.48 -24.80
N ALA A 72 -33.81 -1.19 -23.88
CA ALA A 72 -33.52 -1.13 -22.46
C ALA A 72 -32.06 -1.56 -22.15
N PHE A 73 -31.59 -2.64 -22.78
CA PHE A 73 -30.21 -3.10 -22.70
C PHE A 73 -29.22 -2.04 -23.21
N SER A 74 -29.53 -1.42 -24.36
CA SER A 74 -28.68 -0.36 -24.94
C SER A 74 -28.59 0.84 -24.01
N VAL A 75 -29.70 1.28 -23.43
CA VAL A 75 -29.72 2.37 -22.43
C VAL A 75 -28.88 1.99 -21.21
N ALA A 76 -29.08 0.81 -20.63
CA ALA A 76 -28.32 0.35 -19.46
C ALA A 76 -26.82 0.21 -19.76
N ALA A 77 -26.46 -0.28 -20.96
CA ALA A 77 -25.08 -0.42 -21.42
C ALA A 77 -24.40 0.96 -21.61
N ILE A 78 -25.09 1.92 -22.24
CA ILE A 78 -24.56 3.28 -22.42
C ILE A 78 -24.40 3.99 -21.07
N VAL A 79 -25.39 3.88 -20.18
CA VAL A 79 -25.31 4.45 -18.83
C VAL A 79 -24.11 3.86 -18.07
N THR A 80 -23.94 2.54 -18.11
CA THR A 80 -22.77 1.85 -17.53
C THR A 80 -21.46 2.37 -18.10
N LEU A 81 -21.37 2.52 -19.42
CA LEU A 81 -20.16 2.99 -20.10
C LEU A 81 -19.81 4.42 -19.71
N VAL A 82 -20.80 5.32 -19.66
CA VAL A 82 -20.63 6.72 -19.25
C VAL A 82 -20.19 6.82 -17.79
N LEU A 83 -20.84 6.06 -16.88
CA LEU A 83 -20.47 6.00 -15.47
C LEU A 83 -19.04 5.47 -15.27
N ARG A 84 -18.68 4.40 -15.98
CA ARG A 84 -17.31 3.85 -15.94
C ARG A 84 -16.29 4.84 -16.49
N TRP A 85 -16.59 5.49 -17.62
CA TRP A 85 -15.72 6.50 -18.20
C TRP A 85 -15.50 7.69 -17.26
N TYR A 86 -16.56 8.15 -16.58
CA TYR A 86 -16.44 9.17 -15.54
C TYR A 86 -15.64 8.68 -14.33
N GLY A 87 -15.90 7.46 -13.86
CA GLY A 87 -15.20 6.84 -12.73
C GLY A 87 -13.70 6.72 -12.97
N LEU A 88 -13.30 6.12 -14.10
CA LEU A 88 -11.91 6.02 -14.53
C LEU A 88 -11.31 7.39 -14.88
N GLY A 89 -12.15 8.37 -15.22
CA GLY A 89 -11.74 9.75 -15.45
C GLY A 89 -11.03 10.40 -14.26
N PHE A 90 -11.14 9.89 -13.04
CA PHE A 90 -10.31 10.36 -11.92
C PHE A 90 -8.81 10.13 -12.19
N GLU A 91 -8.46 8.96 -12.72
CA GLU A 91 -7.09 8.62 -13.10
C GLU A 91 -6.70 9.35 -14.39
N TYR A 92 -7.50 9.17 -15.46
CA TYR A 92 -7.14 9.65 -16.80
C TYR A 92 -7.28 11.16 -17.02
N ARG A 93 -7.99 11.91 -16.15
CA ARG A 93 -7.99 13.39 -16.17
C ARG A 93 -6.88 14.01 -15.32
N GLY A 94 -6.03 13.19 -14.68
CA GLY A 94 -4.88 13.65 -13.91
C GLY A 94 -5.15 13.99 -12.44
N HIS A 95 -6.36 13.76 -11.90
CA HIS A 95 -6.61 13.98 -10.47
C HIS A 95 -5.79 13.04 -9.58
N LEU A 96 -5.53 11.81 -10.03
CA LEU A 96 -4.64 10.90 -9.32
C LEU A 96 -3.19 11.41 -9.31
N ALA A 97 -2.71 12.00 -10.41
CA ALA A 97 -1.39 12.64 -10.46
C ALA A 97 -1.30 13.85 -9.52
N GLN A 98 -2.35 14.67 -9.44
CA GLN A 98 -2.43 15.76 -8.46
C GLN A 98 -2.42 15.25 -7.01
N ALA A 99 -3.17 14.17 -6.72
CA ALA A 99 -3.20 13.56 -5.40
C ALA A 99 -1.83 12.99 -4.98
N THR A 100 -1.15 12.29 -5.88
CA THR A 100 0.19 11.77 -5.59
C THR A 100 1.24 12.88 -5.52
N HIS A 101 1.07 13.97 -6.28
CA HIS A 101 1.91 15.16 -6.14
C HIS A 101 1.74 15.84 -4.77
N GLU A 102 0.50 16.08 -4.33
CA GLU A 102 0.21 16.64 -3.00
C GLU A 102 0.75 15.74 -1.87
N LEU A 103 0.64 14.42 -2.04
CA LEU A 103 1.22 13.47 -1.10
C LEU A 103 2.76 13.59 -1.04
N ARG A 104 3.44 13.72 -2.18
CA ARG A 104 4.90 13.96 -2.21
C ARG A 104 5.29 15.27 -1.53
N LEU A 105 4.54 16.35 -1.74
CA LEU A 105 4.78 17.62 -1.07
C LEU A 105 4.64 17.49 0.45
N ARG A 106 3.58 16.81 0.93
CA ARG A 106 3.40 16.56 2.37
C ARG A 106 4.50 15.68 2.95
N LEU A 107 4.93 14.65 2.22
CA LEU A 107 6.04 13.79 2.64
C LEU A 107 7.36 14.57 2.68
N GLY A 108 7.62 15.46 1.71
CA GLY A 108 8.79 16.33 1.70
C GLY A 108 8.80 17.32 2.87
N GLU A 109 7.67 17.94 3.16
CA GLU A 109 7.51 18.81 4.34
C GLU A 109 7.69 18.05 5.65
N GLN A 110 7.17 16.83 5.74
CA GLN A 110 7.36 15.97 6.90
C GLN A 110 8.83 15.55 7.06
N LEU A 111 9.52 15.25 5.95
CA LEU A 111 10.95 14.94 5.95
C LEU A 111 11.79 16.10 6.50
N ARG A 112 11.42 17.34 6.16
CA ARG A 112 12.06 18.57 6.67
C ARG A 112 11.83 18.78 8.18
N ARG A 113 10.75 18.23 8.75
CA ARG A 113 10.34 18.40 10.16
C ARG A 113 10.75 17.25 11.06
N VAL A 114 11.04 16.08 10.50
CA VAL A 114 11.44 14.89 11.25
C VAL A 114 12.73 15.17 12.05
N PRO A 115 12.81 14.75 13.33
CA PRO A 115 14.05 14.86 14.09
C PRO A 115 15.20 14.13 13.40
N LEU A 116 16.38 14.77 13.33
CA LEU A 116 17.54 14.23 12.63
C LEU A 116 18.02 12.89 13.21
N GLU A 117 17.81 12.64 14.50
CA GLU A 117 18.04 11.34 15.13
C GLU A 117 17.30 10.19 14.45
N LYS A 118 16.01 10.40 14.15
CA LYS A 118 15.19 9.39 13.47
C LYS A 118 15.54 9.28 11.99
N LEU A 119 15.95 10.38 11.37
CA LEU A 119 16.31 10.41 9.96
C LEU A 119 17.61 9.66 9.68
N GLN A 120 18.67 9.90 10.46
CA GLN A 120 19.96 9.23 10.27
C GLN A 120 19.94 7.74 10.66
N ARG A 121 18.95 7.31 11.44
CA ARG A 121 18.71 5.90 11.72
C ARG A 121 18.22 5.14 10.48
N GLY A 122 17.38 5.77 9.66
CA GLY A 122 16.85 5.15 8.45
C GLY A 122 17.95 4.97 7.42
N ARG A 123 18.09 3.76 6.85
CA ARG A 123 18.99 3.56 5.71
C ARG A 123 18.55 4.51 4.59
N ALA A 124 19.49 5.19 3.92
CA ALA A 124 19.15 6.10 2.80
C ALA A 124 18.26 5.41 1.74
N GLY A 125 18.45 4.10 1.55
CA GLY A 125 17.59 3.26 0.71
C GLY A 125 16.15 3.10 1.20
N GLU A 126 15.90 3.04 2.52
CA GLU A 126 14.55 2.98 3.09
C GLU A 126 13.79 4.29 2.90
N MET A 127 14.48 5.42 3.03
CA MET A 127 13.90 6.75 2.80
C MET A 127 13.59 6.97 1.30
N ASN A 128 14.50 6.56 0.41
CA ASN A 128 14.26 6.58 -1.04
C ASN A 128 13.11 5.66 -1.45
N ALA A 129 13.04 4.45 -0.90
CA ALA A 129 11.92 3.53 -1.14
C ALA A 129 10.58 4.10 -0.61
N LEU A 130 10.62 4.88 0.48
CA LEU A 130 9.44 5.56 1.02
C LEU A 130 8.94 6.70 0.10
N LEU A 131 9.84 7.57 -0.35
CA LEU A 131 9.48 8.79 -1.10
C LEU A 131 9.18 8.52 -2.58
N LEU A 132 9.96 7.65 -3.21
CA LEU A 132 9.88 7.41 -4.66
C LEU A 132 9.08 6.13 -4.98
N GLY A 133 9.48 4.98 -4.40
CA GLY A 133 8.86 3.69 -4.72
C GLY A 133 7.43 3.56 -4.20
N SER A 134 7.17 4.00 -2.96
CA SER A 134 5.87 3.77 -2.32
C SER A 134 4.70 4.52 -2.97
N VAL A 135 4.97 5.69 -3.56
CA VAL A 135 3.94 6.56 -4.13
C VAL A 135 3.63 6.18 -5.57
N ASP A 136 4.64 6.04 -6.44
CA ASP A 136 4.39 5.75 -7.86
C ASP A 136 4.03 4.29 -8.14
N GLU A 137 4.64 3.33 -7.43
CA GLU A 137 4.43 1.91 -7.74
C GLU A 137 3.11 1.38 -7.17
N ASN A 138 2.52 2.07 -6.18
CA ASN A 138 1.38 1.52 -5.44
C ASN A 138 0.10 2.36 -5.57
N LEU A 139 0.17 3.69 -5.39
CA LEU A 139 -1.06 4.50 -5.43
C LEU A 139 -1.64 4.66 -6.83
N ASN A 140 -0.82 4.55 -7.88
CA ASN A 140 -1.30 4.66 -9.26
C ASN A 140 -2.31 3.55 -9.64
N TYR A 141 -2.21 2.35 -9.04
CA TYR A 141 -3.12 1.24 -9.34
C TYR A 141 -4.44 1.28 -8.57
N VAL A 142 -4.66 2.25 -7.69
CA VAL A 142 -5.81 2.22 -6.77
C VAL A 142 -7.16 2.26 -7.47
N ILE A 143 -7.28 3.04 -8.56
CA ILE A 143 -8.54 3.17 -9.32
C ILE A 143 -8.79 1.92 -10.16
N ALA A 144 -7.76 1.42 -10.85
CA ALA A 144 -7.84 0.18 -11.62
C ALA A 144 -8.28 -1.00 -10.73
N ILE A 145 -7.67 -1.14 -9.54
CA ILE A 145 -8.01 -2.19 -8.57
C ILE A 145 -9.43 -2.00 -8.03
N ALA A 146 -9.81 -0.78 -7.67
CA ALA A 146 -11.15 -0.52 -7.18
C ALA A 146 -12.23 -0.83 -8.23
N ASN A 147 -11.99 -0.48 -9.50
CA ASN A 147 -12.87 -0.82 -10.61
C ASN A 147 -13.02 -2.34 -10.73
N ILE A 148 -11.92 -3.10 -10.74
CA ILE A 148 -11.95 -4.56 -10.85
C ILE A 148 -12.67 -5.18 -9.64
N LEU A 149 -12.34 -4.76 -8.41
CA LEU A 149 -12.96 -5.27 -7.20
C LEU A 149 -14.47 -5.01 -7.17
N LEU A 150 -14.89 -3.78 -7.49
CA LEU A 150 -16.32 -3.44 -7.57
C LEU A 150 -17.02 -4.23 -8.68
N LEU A 151 -16.38 -4.42 -9.83
CA LEU A 151 -16.95 -5.19 -10.93
C LEU A 151 -17.08 -6.69 -10.57
N THR A 152 -16.08 -7.29 -9.93
CA THR A 152 -16.09 -8.70 -9.54
C THR A 152 -17.10 -9.00 -8.43
N ILE A 153 -17.38 -8.03 -7.55
CA ILE A 153 -18.31 -8.22 -6.43
C ILE A 153 -19.73 -7.75 -6.78
N VAL A 154 -19.89 -6.51 -7.26
CA VAL A 154 -21.20 -5.86 -7.42
C VAL A 154 -21.92 -6.33 -8.67
N THR A 155 -21.24 -6.43 -9.81
CA THR A 155 -21.88 -6.82 -11.09
C THR A 155 -22.54 -8.19 -10.99
N PRO A 156 -21.87 -9.26 -10.54
CA PRO A 156 -22.53 -10.55 -10.48
C PRO A 156 -23.45 -10.71 -9.26
N LEU A 157 -23.25 -9.98 -8.16
CA LEU A 157 -24.22 -9.92 -7.06
C LEU A 157 -25.56 -9.36 -7.56
N THR A 158 -25.52 -8.23 -8.27
CA THR A 158 -26.73 -7.56 -8.79
C THR A 158 -27.40 -8.38 -9.88
N ALA A 159 -26.61 -8.99 -10.78
CA ALA A 159 -27.12 -9.93 -11.76
C ALA A 159 -27.79 -11.13 -11.09
N SER A 160 -27.20 -11.73 -10.06
CA SER A 160 -27.78 -12.88 -9.33
C SER A 160 -29.05 -12.50 -8.57
N LEU A 161 -29.09 -11.30 -7.96
CA LEU A 161 -30.30 -10.77 -7.31
C LEU A 161 -31.42 -10.51 -8.32
N ALA A 162 -31.10 -10.03 -9.52
CA ALA A 162 -32.07 -9.89 -10.59
C ALA A 162 -32.54 -11.26 -11.11
N THR A 163 -31.63 -12.23 -11.25
CA THR A 163 -31.99 -13.61 -11.60
C THR A 163 -32.88 -14.25 -10.55
N LEU A 164 -32.69 -13.98 -9.25
CA LEU A 164 -33.58 -14.47 -8.19
C LEU A 164 -35.04 -14.03 -8.38
N TRP A 165 -35.25 -12.85 -8.97
CA TRP A 165 -36.58 -12.37 -9.35
C TRP A 165 -37.15 -13.11 -10.56
N ILE A 166 -36.29 -13.48 -11.53
CA ILE A 166 -36.69 -14.20 -12.75
C ILE A 166 -36.95 -15.68 -12.46
N ASP A 167 -35.99 -16.37 -11.86
CA ASP A 167 -36.12 -17.73 -11.32
C ASP A 167 -35.29 -17.87 -10.05
N TRP A 168 -35.97 -18.17 -8.94
CA TRP A 168 -35.36 -18.23 -7.62
C TRP A 168 -34.34 -19.38 -7.48
N ARG A 169 -34.47 -20.48 -8.23
CA ARG A 169 -33.57 -21.64 -8.13
C ARG A 169 -32.25 -21.33 -8.82
N LEU A 170 -32.34 -20.81 -10.05
CA LEU A 170 -31.18 -20.38 -10.83
C LEU A 170 -30.45 -19.23 -10.12
N GLY A 171 -31.20 -18.23 -9.65
CA GLY A 171 -30.64 -17.10 -8.91
C GLY A 171 -29.94 -17.54 -7.62
N LEU A 172 -30.49 -18.53 -6.90
CA LEU A 172 -29.87 -19.04 -5.68
C LEU A 172 -28.56 -19.79 -5.97
N VAL A 173 -28.52 -20.63 -7.01
CA VAL A 173 -27.27 -21.32 -7.41
C VAL A 173 -26.21 -20.30 -7.82
N MET A 174 -26.57 -19.29 -8.60
CA MET A 174 -25.65 -18.22 -9.00
C MET A 174 -25.16 -17.41 -7.80
N LEU A 175 -26.07 -17.07 -6.88
CA LEU A 175 -25.73 -16.33 -5.67
C LEU A 175 -24.85 -17.15 -4.74
N LEU A 176 -25.02 -18.48 -4.68
CA LEU A 176 -24.21 -19.39 -3.87
C LEU A 176 -22.76 -19.53 -4.34
N ILE A 177 -22.44 -19.17 -5.59
CA ILE A 177 -21.04 -19.11 -6.05
C ILE A 177 -20.24 -18.06 -5.23
N PHE A 178 -20.86 -16.94 -4.84
CA PHE A 178 -20.23 -15.86 -4.05
C PHE A 178 -19.83 -16.25 -2.62
N PRO A 179 -20.72 -16.79 -1.76
CA PRO A 179 -20.35 -17.26 -0.43
C PRO A 179 -19.48 -18.51 -0.48
N LEU A 180 -19.33 -19.19 -1.61
CA LEU A 180 -18.32 -20.25 -1.78
C LEU A 180 -16.92 -19.67 -2.05
N LEU A 181 -16.81 -18.59 -2.82
CA LEU A 181 -15.55 -17.89 -3.09
C LEU A 181 -14.88 -17.32 -1.83
N VAL A 182 -15.67 -16.74 -0.94
CA VAL A 182 -15.18 -16.03 0.25
C VAL A 182 -14.41 -16.96 1.20
N PRO A 183 -14.93 -18.13 1.63
CA PRO A 183 -14.19 -19.12 2.40
C PRO A 183 -12.91 -19.60 1.70
N PHE A 184 -12.92 -19.84 0.38
CA PHE A 184 -11.72 -20.26 -0.33
C PHE A 184 -10.63 -19.19 -0.34
N TYR A 185 -11.02 -17.93 -0.54
CA TYR A 185 -10.11 -16.79 -0.42
C TYR A 185 -9.51 -16.69 0.98
N TYR A 186 -10.35 -16.68 2.03
CA TYR A 186 -9.89 -16.55 3.42
C TYR A 186 -9.11 -17.77 3.91
N TRP A 187 -9.44 -18.98 3.46
CA TRP A 187 -8.71 -20.20 3.77
C TRP A 187 -7.29 -20.17 3.20
N ARG A 188 -7.13 -19.65 1.98
CA ARG A 188 -5.83 -19.58 1.30
C ARG A 188 -4.99 -18.37 1.71
N ARG A 189 -5.63 -17.25 2.05
CA ARG A 189 -4.98 -15.98 2.39
C ARG A 189 -3.84 -16.09 3.42
N PRO A 190 -3.96 -16.80 4.57
CA PRO A 190 -2.88 -16.87 5.55
C PRO A 190 -1.66 -17.62 5.04
N ALA A 191 -1.86 -18.69 4.26
CA ALA A 191 -0.77 -19.40 3.60
C ALA A 191 -0.08 -18.49 2.58
N MET A 192 -0.86 -17.77 1.76
CA MET A 192 -0.32 -16.85 0.76
C MET A 192 0.43 -15.67 1.40
N ARG A 193 -0.07 -15.13 2.51
CA ARG A 193 0.60 -14.05 3.25
C ARG A 193 1.92 -14.51 3.87
N ARG A 194 1.95 -15.68 4.50
CA ARG A 194 3.20 -16.28 5.02
C ARG A 194 4.19 -16.52 3.89
N GLN A 195 3.75 -17.09 2.78
CA GLN A 195 4.58 -17.33 1.60
C GLN A 195 5.16 -16.03 1.03
N MET A 196 4.32 -15.00 0.86
CA MET A 196 4.76 -13.70 0.36
C MET A 196 5.75 -13.02 1.32
N GLN A 197 5.54 -13.14 2.64
CA GLN A 197 6.46 -12.61 3.63
C GLN A 197 7.81 -13.34 3.61
N THR A 198 7.81 -14.68 3.67
CA THR A 198 9.04 -15.47 3.62
C THR A 198 9.81 -15.25 2.32
N LEU A 199 9.10 -15.20 1.19
CA LEU A 199 9.71 -14.92 -0.11
C LEU A 199 10.22 -13.47 -0.19
N GLY A 200 9.46 -12.51 0.33
CA GLY A 200 9.85 -11.10 0.38
C GLY A 200 11.08 -10.85 1.26
N GLU A 201 11.18 -11.51 2.42
CA GLU A 201 12.36 -11.47 3.30
C GLU A 201 13.59 -12.09 2.61
N ALA A 202 13.43 -13.23 1.93
CA ALA A 202 14.51 -13.82 1.15
C ALA A 202 14.97 -12.92 -0.01
N HIS A 203 14.02 -12.23 -0.68
CA HIS A 203 14.32 -11.29 -1.75
C HIS A 203 15.03 -10.03 -1.23
N GLN A 204 14.60 -9.49 -0.09
CA GLN A 204 15.26 -8.37 0.59
C GLN A 204 16.68 -8.74 1.03
N ARG A 205 16.87 -9.93 1.61
CA ARG A 205 18.19 -10.43 2.01
C ARG A 205 19.12 -10.55 0.81
N LEU A 206 18.64 -11.18 -0.27
CA LEU A 206 19.43 -11.32 -1.49
C LEU A 206 19.76 -9.96 -2.12
N SER A 207 18.81 -9.02 -2.13
CA SER A 207 19.06 -7.66 -2.60
C SER A 207 20.15 -6.96 -1.76
N GLY A 208 20.14 -7.15 -0.45
CA GLY A 208 21.21 -6.71 0.45
C GLY A 208 22.56 -7.33 0.11
N ASP A 209 22.61 -8.66 -0.09
CA ASP A 209 23.83 -9.37 -0.49
C ASP A 209 24.38 -8.88 -1.84
N ILE A 210 23.50 -8.58 -2.81
CA ILE A 210 23.89 -8.00 -4.10
C ILE A 210 24.49 -6.60 -3.91
N VAL A 211 23.89 -5.76 -3.07
CA VAL A 211 24.42 -4.41 -2.78
C VAL A 211 25.78 -4.50 -2.08
N GLU A 212 25.92 -5.38 -1.07
CA GLU A 212 27.20 -5.63 -0.38
C GLU A 212 28.27 -6.11 -1.37
N PHE A 213 27.93 -7.08 -2.21
CA PHE A 213 28.84 -7.61 -3.23
C PHE A 213 29.26 -6.56 -4.25
N ALA A 214 28.33 -5.72 -4.71
CA ALA A 214 28.60 -4.65 -5.66
C ALA A 214 29.47 -3.53 -5.06
N GLN A 215 29.15 -3.07 -3.86
CA GLN A 215 29.92 -2.02 -3.16
C GLN A 215 31.30 -2.54 -2.71
N GLY A 216 31.36 -3.79 -2.25
CA GLY A 216 32.56 -4.44 -1.75
C GLY A 216 33.46 -5.03 -2.83
N MET A 217 33.07 -5.00 -4.11
CA MET A 217 33.78 -5.67 -5.20
C MET A 217 35.27 -5.32 -5.27
N MET A 218 35.64 -4.05 -5.08
CA MET A 218 37.04 -3.63 -5.07
C MET A 218 37.82 -4.33 -3.95
N VAL A 219 37.29 -4.30 -2.72
CA VAL A 219 37.92 -4.93 -1.55
C VAL A 219 38.03 -6.44 -1.77
N LEU A 220 36.96 -7.09 -2.25
CA LEU A 220 36.90 -8.53 -2.52
C LEU A 220 37.95 -8.98 -3.55
N ARG A 221 38.17 -8.18 -4.60
CA ARG A 221 39.22 -8.47 -5.59
C ARG A 221 40.62 -8.27 -5.01
N THR A 222 40.82 -7.23 -4.19
CA THR A 222 42.14 -6.97 -3.57
C THR A 222 42.55 -8.01 -2.53
N CYS A 223 41.58 -8.61 -1.82
CA CYS A 223 41.87 -9.69 -0.86
C CYS A 223 41.87 -11.10 -1.50
N GLY A 224 41.64 -11.22 -2.82
CA GLY A 224 41.64 -12.49 -3.54
C GLY A 224 40.50 -13.44 -3.17
N SER A 225 39.42 -12.92 -2.57
CA SER A 225 38.25 -13.69 -2.09
C SER A 225 37.01 -13.51 -2.97
N ASP A 226 37.16 -12.86 -4.13
CA ASP A 226 36.08 -12.64 -5.10
C ASP A 226 35.45 -13.95 -5.60
N ALA A 227 36.26 -14.98 -5.87
CA ALA A 227 35.77 -16.30 -6.27
C ALA A 227 34.95 -17.00 -5.16
N ASP A 228 35.35 -16.86 -3.90
CA ASP A 228 34.64 -17.46 -2.75
C ASP A 228 33.31 -16.76 -2.50
N LYS A 229 33.30 -15.42 -2.46
CA LYS A 229 32.07 -14.63 -2.34
C LYS A 229 31.13 -14.80 -3.53
N SER A 230 31.67 -14.97 -4.74
CA SER A 230 30.87 -15.32 -5.93
C SER A 230 30.17 -16.67 -5.76
N ARG A 231 30.86 -17.71 -5.26
CA ARG A 231 30.25 -19.01 -4.94
C ARG A 231 29.18 -18.89 -3.86
N ALA A 232 29.42 -18.10 -2.82
CA ALA A 232 28.42 -17.85 -1.78
C ALA A 232 27.16 -17.16 -2.35
N LEU A 233 27.33 -16.17 -3.23
CA LEU A 233 26.21 -15.48 -3.87
C LEU A 233 25.42 -16.41 -4.82
N LEU A 234 26.11 -17.25 -5.59
CA LEU A 234 25.48 -18.30 -6.40
C LEU A 234 24.69 -19.31 -5.53
N ALA A 235 25.24 -19.69 -4.36
CA ALA A 235 24.52 -20.55 -3.42
C ALA A 235 23.25 -19.85 -2.88
N HIS A 236 23.29 -18.54 -2.64
CA HIS A 236 22.12 -17.76 -2.25
C HIS A 236 21.08 -17.66 -3.38
N PHE A 237 21.51 -17.52 -4.65
CA PHE A 237 20.59 -17.60 -5.79
C PHE A 237 19.89 -18.96 -5.88
N ASN A 238 20.64 -20.06 -5.76
CA ASN A 238 20.08 -21.41 -5.76
C ASN A 238 19.14 -21.65 -4.57
N ALA A 239 19.47 -21.10 -3.39
CA ALA A 239 18.60 -21.18 -2.22
C ALA A 239 17.28 -20.41 -2.46
N LEU A 240 17.33 -19.23 -3.08
CA LEU A 240 16.14 -18.48 -3.45
C LEU A 240 15.30 -19.22 -4.49
N GLU A 241 15.92 -19.79 -5.53
CA GLU A 241 15.23 -20.58 -6.55
C GLU A 241 14.52 -21.80 -5.94
N ASN A 242 15.19 -22.52 -5.04
CA ASN A 242 14.60 -23.66 -4.32
C ASN A 242 13.42 -23.22 -3.44
N LEU A 243 13.55 -22.09 -2.76
CA LEU A 243 12.47 -21.52 -1.95
C LEU A 243 11.28 -21.10 -2.83
N GLN A 244 11.53 -20.43 -3.96
CA GLN A 244 10.52 -20.06 -4.94
C GLN A 244 9.81 -21.29 -5.49
N THR A 245 10.57 -22.30 -5.95
CA THR A 245 10.03 -23.54 -6.50
C THR A 245 9.16 -24.26 -5.47
N ARG A 246 9.65 -24.42 -4.24
CA ARG A 246 8.88 -25.02 -3.15
C ARG A 246 7.60 -24.23 -2.86
N THR A 247 7.70 -22.90 -2.85
CA THR A 247 6.59 -22.00 -2.54
C THR A 247 5.51 -21.99 -3.62
N HIS A 248 5.90 -21.96 -4.89
CA HIS A 248 4.97 -22.07 -6.00
C HIS A 248 4.33 -23.46 -6.05
N ARG A 249 5.10 -24.53 -5.85
CA ARG A 249 4.58 -25.91 -5.90
C ARG A 249 3.55 -26.18 -4.80
N GLN A 250 3.78 -25.72 -3.57
CA GLN A 250 2.81 -25.86 -2.47
C GLN A 250 1.58 -24.96 -2.66
N GLY A 251 1.72 -23.83 -3.36
CA GLY A 251 0.63 -22.87 -3.59
C GLY A 251 -0.22 -23.15 -4.83
N ALA A 252 0.30 -23.92 -5.79
CA ALA A 252 -0.27 -24.10 -7.13
C ALA A 252 -1.68 -24.70 -7.12
N GLY A 253 -1.92 -25.77 -6.37
CA GLY A 253 -3.23 -26.42 -6.33
C GLY A 253 -4.33 -25.48 -5.84
N ALA A 254 -4.05 -24.70 -4.81
CA ALA A 254 -4.99 -23.70 -4.32
C ALA A 254 -5.14 -22.50 -5.28
N THR A 255 -4.10 -22.13 -6.07
CA THR A 255 -4.26 -21.14 -7.15
C THR A 255 -5.20 -21.64 -8.23
N MET A 256 -4.98 -22.87 -8.68
CA MET A 256 -5.75 -23.47 -9.77
C MET A 256 -7.21 -23.64 -9.37
N LEU A 257 -7.50 -24.11 -8.15
CA LEU A 257 -8.88 -24.22 -7.67
C LEU A 257 -9.61 -22.86 -7.61
N ILE A 258 -8.93 -21.81 -7.14
CA ILE A 258 -9.54 -20.46 -7.10
C ILE A 258 -9.71 -19.90 -8.52
N ALA A 259 -8.78 -20.16 -9.45
CA ALA A 259 -8.93 -19.74 -10.85
C ALA A 259 -10.08 -20.48 -11.57
N SER A 260 -10.24 -21.77 -11.30
CA SER A 260 -11.26 -22.63 -11.93
C SER A 260 -12.63 -22.59 -11.24
N VAL A 261 -12.78 -21.88 -10.12
CA VAL A 261 -14.04 -21.84 -9.34
C VAL A 261 -15.23 -21.30 -10.16
N VAL A 262 -15.00 -20.32 -11.04
CA VAL A 262 -16.05 -19.76 -11.90
C VAL A 262 -16.48 -20.79 -12.94
N GLU A 263 -15.52 -21.54 -13.47
CA GLU A 263 -15.77 -22.59 -14.45
C GLU A 263 -16.49 -23.79 -13.82
N LEU A 264 -16.11 -24.20 -12.60
CA LEU A 264 -16.83 -25.20 -11.83
C LEU A 264 -18.25 -24.72 -11.46
N GLY A 265 -18.40 -23.46 -11.07
CA GLY A 265 -19.69 -22.83 -10.82
C GLY A 265 -20.57 -22.82 -12.07
N LEU A 266 -19.98 -22.55 -13.24
CA LEU A 266 -20.66 -22.65 -14.53
C LEU A 266 -21.16 -24.08 -14.79
N GLN A 267 -20.35 -25.11 -14.53
CA GLN A 267 -20.78 -26.51 -14.69
C GLN A 267 -21.97 -26.85 -13.77
N VAL A 268 -21.95 -26.38 -12.53
CA VAL A 268 -23.08 -26.57 -11.60
C VAL A 268 -24.36 -25.91 -12.13
N VAL A 269 -24.26 -24.69 -12.66
CA VAL A 269 -25.39 -23.98 -13.26
C VAL A 269 -25.92 -24.68 -14.51
N VAL A 270 -25.02 -25.16 -15.38
CA VAL A 270 -25.39 -25.90 -16.59
C VAL A 270 -26.12 -27.20 -16.22
N LEU A 271 -25.54 -28.02 -15.33
CA LEU A 271 -26.12 -29.32 -14.95
C LEU A 271 -27.48 -29.16 -14.25
N SER A 272 -27.56 -28.28 -13.25
CA SER A 272 -28.82 -28.00 -12.54
C SER A 272 -29.87 -27.39 -13.47
N GLY A 273 -29.45 -26.46 -14.33
CA GLY A 273 -30.29 -25.84 -15.34
C GLY A 273 -30.87 -26.82 -16.34
N ILE A 274 -30.07 -27.75 -16.87
CA ILE A 274 -30.54 -28.79 -17.80
C ILE A 274 -31.61 -29.66 -17.13
N VAL A 275 -31.39 -30.07 -15.87
CA VAL A 275 -32.40 -30.84 -15.10
C VAL A 275 -33.71 -30.06 -14.99
N TRP A 276 -33.67 -28.76 -14.70
CA TRP A 276 -34.88 -27.94 -14.61
C TRP A 276 -35.56 -27.69 -15.95
N VAL A 277 -34.80 -27.58 -17.04
CA VAL A 277 -35.35 -27.48 -18.41
C VAL A 277 -36.03 -28.78 -18.81
N VAL A 278 -35.40 -29.94 -18.58
CA VAL A 278 -35.95 -31.26 -18.91
C VAL A 278 -37.21 -31.58 -18.11
N THR A 279 -37.26 -31.16 -16.84
CA THR A 279 -38.47 -31.29 -16.00
C THR A 279 -39.57 -30.27 -16.33
N GLY A 280 -39.33 -29.36 -17.28
CA GLY A 280 -40.31 -28.35 -17.72
C GLY A 280 -40.49 -27.19 -16.76
N THR A 281 -39.61 -27.04 -15.76
CA THR A 281 -39.73 -26.03 -14.71
C THR A 281 -38.90 -24.78 -14.95
N LEU A 282 -37.99 -24.78 -15.95
CA LEU A 282 -37.17 -23.65 -16.36
C LEU A 282 -37.23 -23.47 -17.88
N ASN A 283 -37.29 -22.22 -18.35
CA ASN A 283 -37.21 -21.90 -19.77
C ASN A 283 -35.75 -22.07 -20.27
N LEU A 284 -35.57 -22.77 -21.40
CA LEU A 284 -34.28 -22.96 -22.07
C LEU A 284 -33.58 -21.62 -22.34
N ALA A 285 -34.32 -20.58 -22.70
CA ALA A 285 -33.79 -19.24 -22.94
C ALA A 285 -33.05 -18.67 -21.73
N PHE A 286 -33.60 -18.87 -20.53
CA PHE A 286 -33.04 -18.35 -19.28
C PHE A 286 -31.77 -19.09 -18.88
N LEU A 287 -31.70 -20.39 -19.17
CA LEU A 287 -30.47 -21.15 -18.99
C LEU A 287 -29.36 -20.65 -19.93
N ILE A 288 -29.66 -20.44 -21.21
CA ILE A 288 -28.69 -19.92 -22.18
C ILE A 288 -28.20 -18.52 -21.77
N ALA A 289 -29.11 -17.64 -21.33
CA ALA A 289 -28.77 -16.32 -20.82
C ALA A 289 -27.85 -16.37 -19.59
N ALA A 290 -28.17 -17.24 -18.62
CA ALA A 290 -27.37 -17.39 -17.41
C ALA A 290 -25.95 -17.92 -17.72
N VAL A 291 -25.83 -18.89 -18.62
CA VAL A 291 -24.53 -19.42 -19.08
C VAL A 291 -23.69 -18.33 -19.73
N ALA A 292 -24.27 -17.57 -20.67
CA ALA A 292 -23.58 -16.47 -21.34
C ALA A 292 -23.11 -15.39 -20.35
N MET A 293 -23.93 -15.09 -19.34
CA MET A 293 -23.64 -14.13 -18.29
C MET A 293 -22.50 -14.58 -17.37
N ILE A 294 -22.53 -15.82 -16.87
CA ILE A 294 -21.50 -16.36 -15.97
C ILE A 294 -20.15 -16.45 -16.67
N MET A 295 -20.12 -16.82 -17.95
CA MET A 295 -18.88 -16.85 -18.75
C MET A 295 -18.19 -15.48 -18.78
N ARG A 296 -18.94 -14.38 -18.76
CA ARG A 296 -18.37 -13.01 -18.69
C ARG A 296 -17.79 -12.67 -17.31
N PHE A 297 -18.14 -13.41 -16.25
CA PHE A 297 -17.57 -13.19 -14.91
C PHE A 297 -16.21 -13.87 -14.73
N ALA A 298 -15.80 -14.78 -15.62
CA ALA A 298 -14.52 -15.47 -15.53
C ALA A 298 -13.32 -14.49 -15.62
N GLU A 299 -13.36 -13.56 -16.57
CA GLU A 299 -12.29 -12.56 -16.78
C GLU A 299 -12.04 -11.67 -15.54
N PRO A 300 -13.04 -10.96 -14.97
CA PRO A 300 -12.80 -10.11 -13.82
C PRO A 300 -12.46 -10.90 -12.55
N MET A 301 -12.91 -12.15 -12.42
CA MET A 301 -12.47 -13.02 -11.34
C MET A 301 -10.99 -13.40 -11.46
N ALA A 302 -10.53 -13.75 -12.67
CA ALA A 302 -9.12 -14.05 -12.93
C ALA A 302 -8.24 -12.83 -12.62
N MET A 303 -8.68 -11.63 -13.03
CA MET A 303 -7.98 -10.38 -12.71
C MET A 303 -7.96 -10.12 -11.20
N PHE A 304 -9.08 -10.31 -10.48
CA PHE A 304 -9.15 -10.12 -9.03
C PHE A 304 -8.11 -10.95 -8.26
N ILE A 305 -7.89 -12.21 -8.68
CA ILE A 305 -6.87 -13.08 -8.08
C ILE A 305 -5.47 -12.46 -8.28
N SER A 306 -5.16 -12.01 -9.49
CA SER A 306 -3.87 -11.37 -9.81
C SER A 306 -3.63 -10.07 -9.03
N TYR A 307 -4.67 -9.27 -8.83
CA TYR A 307 -4.58 -7.99 -8.11
C TYR A 307 -4.56 -8.11 -6.59
N THR A 308 -4.85 -9.28 -6.02
CA THR A 308 -4.81 -9.48 -4.56
C THR A 308 -3.43 -9.14 -3.98
N SER A 309 -2.35 -9.50 -4.67
CA SER A 309 -0.98 -9.16 -4.26
C SER A 309 -0.73 -7.66 -4.28
N VAL A 310 -1.26 -6.95 -5.28
CA VAL A 310 -1.11 -5.49 -5.41
C VAL A 310 -1.90 -4.76 -4.32
N VAL A 311 -3.08 -5.26 -3.94
CA VAL A 311 -3.86 -4.73 -2.81
C VAL A 311 -3.05 -4.78 -1.51
N GLU A 312 -2.38 -5.89 -1.22
CA GLU A 312 -1.55 -6.02 0.00
C GLU A 312 -0.33 -5.08 -0.07
N LEU A 313 0.25 -4.89 -1.26
CA LEU A 313 1.36 -3.95 -1.48
C LEU A 313 0.92 -2.50 -1.23
N ILE A 314 -0.25 -2.11 -1.73
CA ILE A 314 -0.86 -0.79 -1.48
C ILE A 314 -1.16 -0.60 0.01
N ALA A 315 -1.75 -1.59 0.67
CA ALA A 315 -2.04 -1.51 2.11
C ALA A 315 -0.76 -1.34 2.93
N SER A 316 0.29 -2.09 2.61
CA SER A 316 1.62 -1.96 3.24
C SER A 316 2.24 -0.58 3.00
N ALA A 317 2.15 -0.06 1.76
CA ALA A 317 2.65 1.27 1.43
C ALA A 317 1.90 2.38 2.17
N LEU A 318 0.56 2.32 2.21
CA LEU A 318 -0.27 3.26 2.97
C LEU A 318 0.06 3.22 4.47
N GLN A 319 0.27 2.04 5.04
CA GLN A 319 0.66 1.90 6.43
C GLN A 319 2.05 2.50 6.71
N ARG A 320 3.01 2.30 5.80
CA ARG A 320 4.36 2.87 5.92
C ARG A 320 4.33 4.40 5.84
N ILE A 321 3.53 4.94 4.92
CA ILE A 321 3.28 6.39 4.79
C ILE A 321 2.67 6.96 6.07
N GLU A 322 1.62 6.32 6.62
CA GLU A 322 0.98 6.79 7.84
C GLU A 322 1.94 6.76 9.04
N ARG A 323 2.73 5.69 9.19
CA ARG A 323 3.75 5.60 10.27
C ARG A 323 4.79 6.71 10.16
N PHE A 324 5.24 7.05 8.96
CA PHE A 324 6.20 8.14 8.76
C PHE A 324 5.59 9.52 9.04
N MET A 325 4.36 9.75 8.57
CA MET A 325 3.60 10.97 8.85
C MET A 325 3.24 11.13 10.34
N ALA A 326 3.21 10.04 11.10
CA ALA A 326 2.95 10.05 12.54
C ALA A 326 4.19 10.40 13.39
N ILE A 327 5.38 10.54 12.79
CA ILE A 327 6.58 10.95 13.52
C ILE A 327 6.43 12.43 13.91
N ALA A 328 6.27 12.69 15.20
CA ALA A 328 6.18 14.06 15.69
C ALA A 328 7.52 14.80 15.55
N PRO A 329 7.52 16.09 15.15
CA PRO A 329 8.68 16.95 15.26
C PRO A 329 9.06 17.19 16.73
N LEU A 330 10.27 17.70 16.98
CA LEU A 330 10.66 18.13 18.32
C LEU A 330 9.76 19.27 18.80
N PRO A 331 9.39 19.31 20.09
CA PRO A 331 8.51 20.33 20.63
C PRO A 331 9.19 21.70 20.58
N VAL A 332 8.51 22.71 20.05
CA VAL A 332 9.00 24.09 20.04
C VAL A 332 8.11 24.90 20.99
N ALA A 333 8.72 25.68 21.89
CA ALA A 333 7.94 26.58 22.75
C ALA A 333 7.22 27.66 21.92
N GLU A 334 6.00 28.03 22.30
CA GLU A 334 5.17 29.00 21.56
C GLU A 334 5.78 30.41 21.47
N GLN A 335 6.65 30.76 22.43
CA GLN A 335 7.33 32.04 22.46
C GLN A 335 8.80 31.84 22.08
N SER A 336 9.13 32.31 20.88
CA SER A 336 10.50 32.31 20.39
C SER A 336 11.27 33.47 21.03
N GLU A 337 12.32 33.12 21.78
CA GLU A 337 13.27 34.07 22.36
C GLU A 337 14.56 34.02 21.52
N MET A 338 14.94 35.13 20.88
CA MET A 338 16.25 35.25 20.25
C MET A 338 17.28 35.65 21.31
N PRO A 339 18.42 34.94 21.40
CA PRO A 339 19.44 35.27 22.38
C PRO A 339 20.20 36.54 21.96
N GLU A 340 20.44 37.44 22.93
CA GLU A 340 21.24 38.66 22.75
C GLU A 340 22.75 38.41 22.96
N ARG A 341 23.08 37.25 23.55
CA ARG A 341 24.45 36.78 23.82
C ARG A 341 24.65 35.40 23.20
N TYR A 342 25.90 34.99 23.04
CA TYR A 342 26.24 33.75 22.32
C TYR A 342 27.16 32.83 23.12
N ASP A 343 27.22 32.98 24.45
CA ASP A 343 27.82 31.98 25.33
C ASP A 343 26.98 30.69 25.30
N ILE A 344 27.63 29.55 25.09
CA ILE A 344 26.95 28.26 25.02
C ILE A 344 27.18 27.52 26.32
N ARG A 345 26.11 27.03 26.96
CA ARG A 345 26.19 26.28 28.21
C ARG A 345 25.44 24.95 28.13
N PHE A 346 26.13 23.89 28.51
CA PHE A 346 25.56 22.57 28.78
C PHE A 346 25.47 22.44 30.30
N ASP A 347 24.28 22.20 30.83
CA ASP A 347 24.04 22.05 32.26
C ASP A 347 23.58 20.62 32.57
N ASN A 348 24.47 19.80 33.14
CA ASN A 348 24.18 18.45 33.59
C ASN A 348 23.51 17.56 32.51
N VAL A 349 24.02 17.66 31.27
CA VAL A 349 23.43 17.02 30.10
C VAL A 349 23.79 15.54 30.06
N SER A 350 22.75 14.72 29.99
CA SER A 350 22.86 13.28 29.77
C SER A 350 22.07 12.91 28.54
N TYR A 351 22.75 12.25 27.60
CA TYR A 351 22.16 11.81 26.35
C TYR A 351 22.51 10.37 25.99
N ARG A 352 21.50 9.62 25.54
CA ARG A 352 21.63 8.27 25.00
C ARG A 352 20.98 8.21 23.63
N TYR A 353 21.72 7.67 22.65
CA TYR A 353 21.15 7.31 21.35
C TYR A 353 20.13 6.18 21.51
N GLU A 354 19.03 6.22 20.76
CA GLU A 354 17.90 5.29 20.93
C GLU A 354 18.26 3.79 20.86
N GLU A 355 19.25 3.39 20.05
CA GLU A 355 19.73 1.99 19.93
C GLU A 355 21.05 1.70 20.66
N GLY A 356 21.64 2.69 21.35
CA GLY A 356 22.92 2.52 22.02
C GLY A 356 22.79 1.95 23.43
N ASP A 357 23.56 0.90 23.74
CA ASP A 357 23.74 0.44 25.11
C ASP A 357 24.73 1.38 25.84
N GLY A 358 24.18 2.45 26.43
CA GLY A 358 24.91 3.36 27.32
C GLY A 358 24.68 4.84 27.05
N HIS A 359 25.02 5.66 28.04
CA HIS A 359 25.00 7.12 27.91
C HIS A 359 26.15 7.58 27.02
N ALA A 360 25.83 8.14 25.84
CA ALA A 360 26.81 8.76 24.95
C ALA A 360 27.38 10.06 25.57
N LEU A 361 26.56 10.74 26.38
CA LEU A 361 26.98 11.79 27.29
C LEU A 361 26.34 11.52 28.66
N ASN A 362 27.11 11.65 29.73
CA ASN A 362 26.67 11.38 31.08
C ASN A 362 27.05 12.54 32.01
N HIS A 363 26.06 13.28 32.50
CA HIS A 363 26.22 14.40 33.44
C HIS A 363 27.24 15.45 33.00
N VAL A 364 27.19 15.82 31.71
CA VAL A 364 28.15 16.73 31.09
C VAL A 364 27.76 18.18 31.35
N SER A 365 28.66 18.95 31.97
CA SER A 365 28.53 20.40 32.13
C SER A 365 29.70 21.11 31.44
N LEU A 366 29.40 21.95 30.45
CA LEU A 366 30.38 22.65 29.62
C LEU A 366 29.98 24.10 29.45
N THR A 367 30.96 24.98 29.31
CA THR A 367 30.74 26.40 28.99
C THR A 367 31.69 26.82 27.88
N PHE A 368 31.14 27.37 26.80
CA PHE A 368 31.90 27.95 25.70
C PHE A 368 31.66 29.46 25.69
N PRO A 369 32.64 30.28 26.15
CA PRO A 369 32.49 31.73 26.21
C PRO A 369 32.34 32.35 24.82
N ALA A 370 31.52 33.41 24.73
CA ALA A 370 31.42 34.20 23.51
C ALA A 370 32.78 34.80 23.10
N ALA A 371 32.98 34.99 21.79
CA ALA A 371 34.21 35.55 21.21
C ALA A 371 35.50 34.80 21.61
N SER A 372 35.41 33.49 21.86
CA SER A 372 36.55 32.63 22.19
C SER A 372 36.60 31.39 21.31
N MET A 373 37.78 30.79 21.20
CA MET A 373 37.96 29.48 20.57
C MET A 373 38.07 28.42 21.66
N SER A 374 37.12 27.49 21.69
CA SER A 374 37.12 26.35 22.61
C SER A 374 37.36 25.06 21.85
N ALA A 375 38.24 24.20 22.38
CA ALA A 375 38.57 22.92 21.76
C ALA A 375 38.02 21.74 22.57
N LEU A 376 37.37 20.80 21.89
CA LEU A 376 36.96 19.51 22.46
C LEU A 376 37.96 18.43 22.05
N VAL A 377 38.70 17.89 23.01
CA VAL A 377 39.75 16.87 22.79
C VAL A 377 39.41 15.60 23.56
N GLY A 378 39.70 14.44 22.96
CA GLY A 378 39.47 13.13 23.58
C GLY A 378 39.57 12.01 22.58
N ALA A 379 39.65 10.76 23.06
CA ALA A 379 39.73 9.57 22.23
C ALA A 379 38.55 9.45 21.23
N SER A 380 38.71 8.68 20.16
CA SER A 380 37.59 8.38 19.25
C SER A 380 36.43 7.76 20.02
N GLY A 381 35.20 8.15 19.70
CA GLY A 381 34.00 7.68 20.41
C GLY A 381 33.70 8.37 21.77
N ALA A 382 34.56 9.26 22.27
CA ALA A 382 34.36 9.96 23.55
C ALA A 382 33.17 10.97 23.61
N GLY A 383 32.25 10.95 22.64
CA GLY A 383 31.06 11.81 22.63
C GLY A 383 31.25 13.22 22.05
N LYS A 384 32.44 13.58 21.55
CA LYS A 384 32.72 14.91 20.97
C LYS A 384 31.73 15.33 19.88
N THR A 385 31.50 14.46 18.90
CA THR A 385 30.52 14.69 17.82
C THR A 385 29.08 14.67 18.35
N THR A 386 28.82 13.97 19.45
CA THR A 386 27.50 13.98 20.10
C THR A 386 27.19 15.36 20.70
N VAL A 387 28.18 16.01 21.32
CA VAL A 387 28.04 17.40 21.83
C VAL A 387 27.67 18.36 20.70
N THR A 388 28.38 18.30 19.57
CA THR A 388 28.09 19.17 18.42
C THR A 388 26.73 18.87 17.79
N LYS A 389 26.33 17.59 17.69
CA LYS A 389 25.00 17.18 17.23
C LYS A 389 23.89 17.74 18.13
N LEU A 390 24.01 17.63 19.45
CA LEU A 390 23.00 18.14 20.37
C LEU A 390 22.92 19.67 20.36
N LEU A 391 24.03 20.38 20.12
CA LEU A 391 24.00 21.84 19.94
C LEU A 391 23.18 22.26 18.71
N MET A 392 23.22 21.46 17.63
CA MET A 392 22.35 21.61 16.45
C MET A 392 20.94 21.04 16.66
N ARG A 393 20.61 20.66 17.90
CA ARG A 393 19.33 20.04 18.28
C ARG A 393 18.95 18.83 17.41
N TYR A 394 19.95 18.01 17.10
CA TYR A 394 19.78 16.71 16.44
C TYR A 394 18.78 15.81 17.18
N ALA A 395 18.81 15.88 18.52
CA ALA A 395 17.91 15.29 19.48
C ALA A 395 17.80 16.21 20.70
N ASP A 396 16.73 16.09 21.47
CA ASP A 396 16.65 16.71 22.80
C ASP A 396 17.34 15.79 23.84
N PRO A 397 18.12 16.34 24.78
CA PRO A 397 18.77 15.54 25.82
C PRO A 397 17.73 14.94 26.78
N GLN A 398 17.97 13.71 27.27
CA GLN A 398 17.05 13.07 28.21
C GLN A 398 17.09 13.71 29.61
N GLN A 399 18.25 14.22 30.03
CA GLN A 399 18.38 15.06 31.23
C GLN A 399 19.26 16.29 30.97
N GLY A 400 19.04 17.36 31.73
CA GLY A 400 19.79 18.61 31.63
C GLY A 400 19.19 19.59 30.62
N GLN A 401 19.96 20.63 30.30
CA GLN A 401 19.58 21.64 29.31
C GLN A 401 20.80 22.17 28.57
N ILE A 402 20.57 22.65 27.35
CA ILE A 402 21.57 23.29 26.49
C ILE A 402 21.05 24.69 26.18
N SER A 403 21.88 25.71 26.35
CA SER A 403 21.48 27.10 26.16
C SER A 403 22.50 27.89 25.36
N ILE A 404 22.01 28.90 24.64
CA ILE A 404 22.80 29.89 23.90
C ILE A 404 22.39 31.26 24.45
N GLY A 405 23.35 32.02 25.00
CA GLY A 405 23.09 33.34 25.59
C GLY A 405 22.15 33.32 26.80
N GLY A 406 22.01 32.16 27.45
CA GLY A 406 21.03 31.93 28.52
C GLY A 406 19.64 31.49 28.06
N VAL A 407 19.36 31.45 26.75
CA VAL A 407 18.11 30.91 26.20
C VAL A 407 18.28 29.42 25.89
N ASP A 408 17.41 28.57 26.43
CA ASP A 408 17.41 27.13 26.14
C ASP A 408 17.11 26.87 24.65
N ILE A 409 17.89 26.00 24.00
CA ILE A 409 17.71 25.64 22.58
C ILE A 409 16.31 25.09 22.27
N ARG A 410 15.60 24.58 23.28
CA ARG A 410 14.22 24.11 23.16
C ARG A 410 13.20 25.23 22.94
N ARG A 411 13.54 26.46 23.32
CA ARG A 411 12.73 27.67 23.11
C ARG A 411 12.99 28.35 21.78
N LEU A 412 14.03 27.94 21.06
CA LEU A 412 14.31 28.40 19.71
C LEU A 412 13.59 27.54 18.67
N THR A 413 13.09 28.19 17.61
CA THR A 413 12.62 27.46 16.43
C THR A 413 13.80 26.80 15.71
N PRO A 414 13.60 25.69 14.99
CA PRO A 414 14.66 25.06 14.21
C PRO A 414 15.33 26.02 13.22
N GLU A 415 14.53 26.89 12.59
CA GLU A 415 15.03 27.89 11.63
C GLU A 415 15.99 28.89 12.30
N GLN A 416 15.61 29.41 13.48
CA GLN A 416 16.45 30.33 14.24
C GLN A 416 17.73 29.68 14.72
N LEU A 417 17.63 28.47 15.31
CA LEU A 417 18.80 27.75 15.80
C LEU A 417 19.77 27.47 14.65
N ASN A 418 19.28 26.99 13.50
CA ASN A 418 20.10 26.73 12.32
C ASN A 418 20.68 28.00 11.69
N SER A 419 20.04 29.17 11.87
CA SER A 419 20.60 30.45 11.43
C SER A 419 21.70 31.00 12.37
N LEU A 420 21.70 30.58 13.64
CA LEU A 420 22.67 31.02 14.66
C LEU A 420 23.99 30.25 14.60
N ILE A 421 23.96 29.02 14.09
CA ILE A 421 25.12 28.12 14.08
C ILE A 421 25.50 27.75 12.64
N SER A 422 26.81 27.73 12.38
CA SER A 422 27.36 27.20 11.13
C SER A 422 28.28 26.04 11.46
N VAL A 423 28.19 24.98 10.66
CA VAL A 423 28.94 23.75 10.86
C VAL A 423 29.74 23.43 9.60
N VAL A 424 31.02 23.10 9.79
CA VAL A 424 31.90 22.60 8.73
C VAL A 424 32.10 21.11 9.01
N PHE A 425 31.46 20.28 8.19
CA PHE A 425 31.59 18.82 8.29
C PHE A 425 32.88 18.33 7.64
N GLN A 426 33.35 17.16 8.07
CA GLN A 426 34.52 16.50 7.47
C GLN A 426 34.25 16.09 6.02
N ASP A 427 33.04 15.62 5.73
CA ASP A 427 32.57 15.32 4.38
C ASP A 427 31.70 16.49 3.89
N VAL A 428 32.22 17.23 2.92
CA VAL A 428 31.51 18.37 2.32
C VAL A 428 30.66 17.87 1.17
N TRP A 429 29.35 18.11 1.23
CA TRP A 429 28.44 17.80 0.14
C TRP A 429 28.19 19.06 -0.70
N LEU A 430 28.66 19.04 -1.95
CA LEU A 430 28.38 20.07 -2.95
C LEU A 430 27.25 19.54 -3.84
N PHE A 431 26.20 20.35 -4.04
CA PHE A 431 25.02 20.02 -4.85
C PHE A 431 25.00 20.78 -6.18
#